data_AF-A0A8F4Q920-F1
#
_entry.id   AF-A0A8F4Q920-F1
#
_cell.length_a   1.000
_cell.length_b   1.000
_cell.length_c   1.000
_cell.angle_alpha   90.00
_cell.angle_beta   90.00
_cell.angle_gamma   90.00
#
_symmetry.space_group_name_H-M   'P 1'
#
loop_
_entity.id
_entity.type
_entity.pdbx_description
1 polymer ?
#
loop_
_entity_poly.entity_id
_entity_poly.type
_entity_poly.pdbx_seq_one_letter_code
_entity_poly.pdbx_strand_id
1 'polypeptide(L)'
;KNALILYDQLKKQCREMGHTYEDQDELARFVSKDMSIEHVWQSLEFLKDQKVVIREKKLVFLPHLYKSEKDIAMYIGDLLSNHSWQLDVDVRKILNVSSVTQAHEMEHLKENSPDTQNCENHFPEKEVGSTAGTQSKAEVDLDQMIAMEKICSNAVTIISGKGGCGKSTVVSCLFRHLKQMEKEVEAASKDFEEDLDASEEWNTFDHHCEPENMDTQKFLNVLFTAPTGRAASLLSEKTK
;
A
#
# COMPACT_ATOMS: atom_id res chain seq x y z
N LYS A 1 -2.80 46.47 1.19
CA LYS A 1 -3.99 46.05 1.98
C LYS A 1 -4.77 44.95 1.26
N ASN A 2 -5.30 45.20 0.06
CA ASN A 2 -6.09 44.23 -0.70
C ASN A 2 -5.35 42.90 -0.98
N ALA A 3 -4.10 42.97 -1.43
CA ALA A 3 -3.26 41.78 -1.62
C ALA A 3 -3.08 40.92 -0.35
N LEU A 4 -3.06 41.53 0.85
CA LEU A 4 -2.95 40.79 2.10
C LEU A 4 -4.27 40.08 2.45
N ILE A 5 -5.41 40.73 2.25
CA ILE A 5 -6.73 40.11 2.46
C ILE A 5 -6.90 38.90 1.53
N LEU A 6 -6.54 39.06 0.27
CA LEU A 6 -6.62 37.99 -0.73
C LEU A 6 -5.70 36.80 -0.39
N TYR A 7 -4.46 37.10 0.01
CA TYR A 7 -3.50 36.08 0.40
C TYR A 7 -3.92 35.34 1.69
N ASP A 8 -4.46 36.07 2.68
CA ASP A 8 -4.98 35.48 3.90
C ASP A 8 -6.17 34.55 3.61
N GLN A 9 -7.08 34.97 2.72
CA GLN A 9 -8.20 34.14 2.29
C GLN A 9 -7.72 32.86 1.58
N LEU A 10 -6.74 32.94 0.68
CA LEU A 10 -6.14 31.77 0.04
C LEU A 10 -5.53 30.82 1.08
N LYS A 11 -4.75 31.36 2.03
CA LYS A 11 -4.17 30.58 3.13
C LYS A 11 -5.23 29.89 3.97
N LYS A 12 -6.32 30.60 4.26
CA LYS A 12 -7.44 30.06 5.04
C LYS A 12 -8.06 28.86 4.34
N GLN A 13 -8.32 28.95 3.04
CA GLN A 13 -8.83 27.81 2.27
C GLN A 13 -7.89 26.61 2.33
N CYS A 14 -6.59 26.83 2.12
CA CYS A 14 -5.61 25.74 2.19
C CYS A 14 -5.53 25.09 3.58
N ARG A 15 -5.56 25.90 4.65
CA ARG A 15 -5.38 25.43 6.03
C ARG A 15 -6.63 24.77 6.61
N GLU A 16 -7.80 25.35 6.38
CA GLU A 16 -9.05 24.93 7.03
C GLU A 16 -9.79 23.87 6.21
N MET A 17 -9.76 23.98 4.88
CA MET A 17 -10.50 23.07 3.99
C MET A 17 -9.60 22.02 3.32
N GLY A 18 -8.28 22.17 3.44
CA GLY A 18 -7.31 21.24 2.85
C GLY A 18 -7.10 21.42 1.34
N HIS A 19 -7.51 22.56 0.76
CA HIS A 19 -7.28 22.85 -0.65
C HIS A 19 -5.78 23.04 -0.95
N THR A 20 -5.30 22.53 -2.09
CA THR A 20 -3.92 22.78 -2.55
C THR A 20 -3.81 24.03 -3.42
N TYR A 21 -4.93 24.47 -4.00
CA TYR A 21 -5.10 25.67 -4.80
C TYR A 21 -6.52 26.18 -4.70
N GLU A 22 -6.75 27.40 -5.17
CA GLU A 22 -8.08 27.94 -5.39
C GLU A 22 -8.27 28.42 -6.83
N ASP A 23 -9.50 28.33 -7.33
CA ASP A 23 -9.84 28.98 -8.60
C ASP A 23 -9.92 30.51 -8.38
N GLN A 24 -9.35 31.26 -9.32
CA GLN A 24 -9.28 32.71 -9.23
C GLN A 24 -10.67 33.39 -9.15
N ASP A 25 -11.69 32.80 -9.79
CA ASP A 25 -13.05 33.33 -9.81
C ASP A 25 -13.75 33.05 -8.46
N GLU A 26 -13.50 31.88 -7.86
CA GLU A 26 -13.98 31.56 -6.50
C GLU A 26 -13.27 32.42 -5.44
N LEU A 27 -11.96 32.63 -5.59
CA LEU A 27 -11.20 33.49 -4.70
C LEU A 27 -11.72 34.94 -4.74
N ALA A 28 -12.07 35.44 -5.92
CA ALA A 28 -12.71 36.73 -6.08
C ALA A 28 -14.09 36.79 -5.39
N ARG A 29 -14.89 35.71 -5.45
CA ARG A 29 -16.17 35.62 -4.73
C ARG A 29 -15.97 35.67 -3.22
N PHE A 30 -14.96 35.00 -2.69
CA PHE A 30 -14.71 34.98 -1.25
C PHE A 30 -14.38 36.35 -0.66
N VAL A 31 -13.67 37.21 -1.41
CA VAL A 31 -13.28 38.56 -0.96
C VAL A 31 -14.19 39.67 -1.50
N SER A 32 -15.31 39.32 -2.12
CA SER A 32 -16.23 40.28 -2.77
C SER A 32 -16.82 41.32 -1.82
N LYS A 33 -16.87 41.01 -0.51
CA LYS A 33 -17.31 41.96 0.53
C LYS A 33 -16.23 42.96 0.92
N ASP A 34 -14.97 42.60 0.72
CA ASP A 34 -13.81 43.38 1.18
C ASP A 34 -13.20 44.26 0.08
N MET A 35 -13.36 43.87 -1.20
CA MET A 35 -12.82 44.60 -2.34
C MET A 35 -13.59 44.37 -3.65
N SER A 36 -13.42 45.30 -4.60
CA SER A 36 -13.97 45.15 -5.96
C SER A 36 -13.19 44.13 -6.78
N ILE A 37 -13.82 43.62 -7.84
CA ILE A 37 -13.22 42.62 -8.72
C ILE A 37 -11.95 43.12 -9.41
N GLU A 38 -11.87 44.41 -9.77
CA GLU A 38 -10.67 45.02 -10.35
C GLU A 38 -9.50 44.98 -9.37
N HIS A 39 -9.77 45.24 -8.09
CA HIS A 39 -8.77 45.17 -7.03
C HIS A 39 -8.32 43.74 -6.73
N VAL A 40 -9.19 42.74 -6.93
CA VAL A 40 -8.78 41.32 -6.86
C VAL A 40 -7.76 41.02 -7.95
N TRP A 41 -8.04 41.38 -9.20
CA TRP A 41 -7.13 41.12 -10.32
C TRP A 41 -5.80 41.83 -10.17
N GLN A 42 -5.81 43.11 -9.78
CA GLN A 42 -4.59 43.86 -9.48
C GLN A 42 -3.79 43.23 -8.33
N SER A 43 -4.48 42.76 -7.29
CA SER A 43 -3.85 42.11 -6.14
C SER A 43 -3.25 40.75 -6.52
N LEU A 44 -3.94 39.95 -7.34
CA LEU A 44 -3.43 38.68 -7.84
C LEU A 44 -2.18 38.87 -8.69
N GLU A 45 -2.21 39.83 -9.62
CA GLU A 45 -1.05 40.11 -10.47
C GLU A 45 0.14 40.57 -9.63
N PHE A 46 -0.09 41.47 -8.67
CA PHE A 46 0.94 41.89 -7.72
C PHE A 46 1.53 40.71 -6.93
N LEU A 47 0.69 39.84 -6.35
CA LEU A 47 1.16 38.67 -5.59
C LEU A 47 1.97 37.69 -6.47
N LYS A 48 1.58 37.53 -7.73
CA LYS A 48 2.28 36.71 -8.71
C LYS A 48 3.66 37.31 -9.03
N ASP A 49 3.71 38.61 -9.29
CA ASP A 49 4.96 39.32 -9.61
C ASP A 49 5.96 39.29 -8.45
N GLN A 50 5.45 39.39 -7.21
CA GLN A 50 6.25 39.22 -6.00
C GLN A 50 6.58 37.75 -5.67
N LYS A 51 6.15 36.79 -6.50
CA LYS A 51 6.34 35.34 -6.33
C LYS A 51 5.79 34.79 -5.01
N VAL A 52 4.77 35.46 -4.47
CA VAL A 52 4.06 35.05 -3.25
C VAL A 52 3.01 34.00 -3.56
N VAL A 53 2.47 34.01 -4.78
CA VAL A 53 1.56 32.99 -5.32
C VAL A 53 2.01 32.55 -6.70
N ILE A 54 1.62 31.35 -7.10
CA ILE A 54 1.81 30.83 -8.45
C ILE A 54 0.44 30.78 -9.12
N ARG A 55 0.36 31.30 -10.36
CA ARG A 55 -0.86 31.20 -11.18
C ARG A 55 -0.60 30.26 -12.34
N GLU A 56 -1.34 29.15 -12.40
CA GLU A 56 -1.37 28.25 -13.55
C GLU A 56 -2.79 28.23 -14.12
N LYS A 57 -2.96 28.78 -15.33
CA LYS A 57 -4.29 29.03 -15.93
C LYS A 57 -5.15 29.90 -15.00
N LYS A 58 -6.24 29.34 -14.46
CA LYS A 58 -7.15 29.97 -13.50
C LYS A 58 -6.86 29.60 -12.04
N LEU A 59 -5.91 28.69 -11.80
CA LEU A 59 -5.64 28.18 -10.47
C LEU A 59 -4.55 29.01 -9.80
N VAL A 60 -4.79 29.36 -8.54
CA VAL A 60 -3.88 30.14 -7.69
C VAL A 60 -3.38 29.25 -6.57
N PHE A 61 -2.05 29.14 -6.47
CA PHE A 61 -1.38 28.25 -5.53
C PHE A 61 -0.49 29.05 -4.57
N LEU A 62 -0.33 28.51 -3.36
CA LEU A 62 0.83 28.84 -2.54
C LEU A 62 2.08 28.14 -3.11
N PRO A 63 3.24 28.82 -3.21
CA PRO A 63 4.41 28.28 -3.93
C PRO A 63 4.89 26.91 -3.42
N HIS A 64 4.82 26.68 -2.11
CA HIS A 64 5.22 25.40 -1.51
C HIS A 64 4.24 24.26 -1.83
N LEU A 65 2.93 24.54 -1.87
CA LEU A 65 1.92 23.52 -2.23
C LEU A 65 2.02 23.15 -3.71
N TYR A 66 2.20 24.15 -4.58
CA TYR A 66 2.46 23.92 -6.00
C TYR A 66 3.68 23.04 -6.23
N LYS A 67 4.80 23.37 -5.55
CA LYS A 67 6.03 22.59 -5.64
C LYS A 67 5.80 21.16 -5.17
N SER A 68 5.17 20.97 -4.00
CA SER A 68 4.86 19.63 -3.50
C SER A 68 4.01 18.81 -4.49
N GLU A 69 3.00 19.43 -5.12
CA GLU A 69 2.14 18.74 -6.09
C GLU A 69 2.92 18.31 -7.35
N LYS A 70 3.78 19.20 -7.89
CA LYS A 70 4.64 18.88 -9.03
C LYS A 70 5.69 17.82 -8.69
N ASP A 71 6.33 17.93 -7.52
CA ASP A 71 7.33 16.99 -7.06
C ASP A 71 6.71 15.59 -6.88
N ILE A 72 5.53 15.48 -6.25
CA ILE A 72 4.80 14.20 -6.10
C ILE A 72 4.49 13.59 -7.47
N ALA A 73 3.95 14.39 -8.41
CA ALA A 73 3.62 13.90 -9.75
C ALA A 73 4.88 13.42 -10.51
N MET A 74 5.99 14.15 -10.38
CA MET A 74 7.28 13.78 -10.96
C MET A 74 7.77 12.45 -10.38
N TYR A 75 7.89 12.32 -9.06
CA TYR A 75 8.39 11.11 -8.43
C TYR A 75 7.54 9.87 -8.72
N ILE A 76 6.21 10.01 -8.74
CA ILE A 76 5.32 8.90 -9.13
C ILE A 76 5.54 8.55 -10.60
N GLY A 77 5.66 9.54 -11.48
CA GLY A 77 5.93 9.33 -12.91
C GLY A 77 7.25 8.60 -13.16
N ASP A 78 8.30 8.98 -12.43
CA ASP A 78 9.61 8.34 -12.52
C ASP A 78 9.56 6.88 -12.03
N LEU A 79 8.86 6.61 -10.92
CA LEU A 79 8.68 5.26 -10.40
C LEU A 79 7.90 4.35 -11.37
N LEU A 80 6.87 4.88 -12.03
CA LEU A 80 6.06 4.14 -13.00
C LEU A 80 6.79 3.91 -14.32
N SER A 81 7.75 4.77 -14.67
CA SER A 81 8.56 4.63 -15.88
C SER A 81 9.73 3.65 -15.70
N ASN A 82 10.02 3.23 -14.47
CA ASN A 82 11.07 2.27 -14.19
C ASN A 82 10.58 0.83 -14.42
N HIS A 83 11.18 0.14 -15.40
CA HIS A 83 10.76 -1.20 -15.84
C HIS A 83 11.41 -2.33 -15.02
N SER A 84 12.23 -2.02 -14.00
CA SER A 84 12.98 -3.03 -13.25
C SER A 84 12.20 -3.72 -12.13
N TRP A 85 10.95 -3.32 -11.87
CA TRP A 85 10.15 -3.92 -10.79
C TRP A 85 9.46 -5.19 -11.27
N GLN A 86 9.88 -6.32 -10.73
CA GLN A 86 9.19 -7.59 -10.88
C GLN A 86 9.47 -8.45 -9.65
N LEU A 87 8.41 -8.98 -9.04
CA LEU A 87 8.52 -10.02 -8.01
C LEU A 87 8.11 -11.33 -8.66
N ASP A 88 9.06 -12.26 -8.79
CA ASP A 88 8.80 -13.58 -9.37
C ASP A 88 8.11 -14.49 -8.35
N VAL A 89 6.77 -14.47 -8.36
CA VAL A 89 5.96 -15.23 -7.39
C VAL A 89 4.71 -15.80 -8.04
N ASP A 90 4.40 -17.06 -7.74
CA ASP A 90 3.13 -17.70 -8.11
C ASP A 90 2.02 -17.28 -7.14
N VAL A 91 1.24 -16.28 -7.54
CA VAL A 91 0.14 -15.69 -6.75
C VAL A 91 -0.87 -16.74 -6.28
N ARG A 92 -1.15 -17.78 -7.09
CA ARG A 92 -2.14 -18.81 -6.74
C ARG A 92 -1.65 -19.69 -5.59
N LYS A 93 -0.35 -19.98 -5.53
CA LYS A 93 0.23 -20.73 -4.41
C LYS A 93 0.09 -19.97 -3.10
N ILE A 94 0.29 -18.66 -3.09
CA ILE A 94 0.22 -17.84 -1.87
C ILE A 94 -1.19 -17.81 -1.29
N LEU A 95 -2.20 -17.54 -2.12
CA LEU A 95 -3.58 -17.40 -1.65
C LEU A 95 -4.14 -18.74 -1.13
N ASN A 96 -3.76 -19.86 -1.76
CA ASN A 96 -4.15 -21.19 -1.31
C ASN A 96 -3.52 -21.59 0.04
N VAL A 97 -2.31 -21.13 0.35
CA VAL A 97 -1.67 -21.40 1.66
C VAL A 97 -2.33 -20.56 2.76
N SER A 98 -2.70 -19.31 2.46
CA SER A 98 -3.29 -18.38 3.43
C SER A 98 -4.69 -18.79 3.92
N SER A 99 -5.49 -19.45 3.08
CA SER A 99 -6.82 -19.96 3.46
C SER A 99 -6.75 -21.18 4.38
N VAL A 100 -5.68 -21.98 4.30
CA VAL A 100 -5.43 -23.13 5.18
C VAL A 100 -4.98 -22.67 6.57
N THR A 101 -4.17 -21.62 6.67
CA THR A 101 -3.71 -21.11 7.98
C THR A 101 -4.82 -20.41 8.76
N GLN A 102 -5.74 -19.70 8.09
CA GLN A 102 -6.90 -19.07 8.73
C GLN A 102 -7.91 -20.06 9.32
N ALA A 103 -8.04 -21.26 8.73
CA ALA A 103 -8.91 -22.30 9.27
C ALA A 103 -8.37 -22.86 10.61
N HIS A 104 -7.05 -22.90 10.78
CA HIS A 104 -6.41 -23.49 11.96
C HIS A 104 -6.35 -22.55 13.18
N GLU A 105 -6.35 -21.22 12.97
CA GLU A 105 -6.39 -20.24 14.07
C GLU A 105 -7.79 -20.10 14.70
N MET A 106 -8.86 -20.44 13.97
CA MET A 106 -10.23 -20.30 14.46
C MET A 106 -10.71 -21.50 15.30
N GLU A 107 -10.04 -22.65 15.21
CA GLU A 107 -10.38 -23.86 15.99
C GLU A 107 -9.78 -23.87 17.40
N HIS A 108 -8.79 -23.03 17.71
CA HIS A 108 -8.04 -23.13 18.97
C HIS A 108 -8.54 -22.25 20.13
N LEU A 109 -9.70 -21.59 19.98
CA LEU A 109 -10.28 -20.67 20.97
C LEU A 109 -11.66 -21.08 21.53
N LYS A 110 -12.16 -22.28 21.24
CA LYS A 110 -13.43 -22.77 21.78
C LYS A 110 -13.28 -24.07 22.54
N GLU A 111 -12.65 -24.02 23.72
CA GLU A 111 -12.99 -24.95 24.79
C GLU A 111 -12.57 -24.37 26.15
N ASN A 112 -13.55 -23.93 26.94
CA ASN A 112 -13.69 -24.18 28.39
C ASN A 112 -14.79 -23.31 29.03
N SER A 113 -15.93 -23.96 29.31
CA SER A 113 -16.84 -23.80 30.48
C SER A 113 -17.93 -22.70 30.50
N PRO A 114 -19.11 -22.95 31.16
CA PRO A 114 -20.43 -22.45 30.74
C PRO A 114 -21.13 -21.48 31.71
N ASP A 115 -22.40 -21.18 31.36
CA ASP A 115 -23.53 -20.65 32.14
C ASP A 115 -23.73 -19.11 32.26
N THR A 116 -24.83 -18.61 31.67
CA THR A 116 -26.09 -18.23 32.36
C THR A 116 -26.90 -17.19 31.55
N GLN A 117 -28.11 -17.58 31.08
CA GLN A 117 -29.36 -16.78 30.88
C GLN A 117 -29.31 -15.51 29.99
N ASN A 118 -30.30 -15.12 29.19
CA ASN A 118 -31.66 -15.56 28.81
C ASN A 118 -32.10 -14.59 27.68
N CYS A 119 -33.20 -14.92 27.00
CA CYS A 119 -34.15 -14.06 26.28
C CYS A 119 -34.33 -14.38 24.78
N GLU A 120 -35.51 -14.95 24.57
CA GLU A 120 -36.16 -15.51 23.39
C GLU A 120 -36.35 -14.49 22.25
N ASN A 121 -36.44 -14.98 21.01
CA ASN A 121 -37.74 -15.18 20.36
C ASN A 121 -37.63 -15.72 18.91
N HIS A 122 -38.27 -16.87 18.73
CA HIS A 122 -39.04 -17.32 17.56
C HIS A 122 -38.35 -17.69 16.23
N PHE A 123 -38.23 -19.01 16.04
CA PHE A 123 -38.31 -19.75 14.77
C PHE A 123 -39.74 -19.68 14.17
N PRO A 124 -39.90 -20.08 12.89
CA PRO A 124 -40.24 -21.48 12.64
C PRO A 124 -39.38 -22.17 11.56
N GLU A 125 -39.14 -23.45 11.84
CA GLU A 125 -38.49 -24.49 11.04
C GLU A 125 -39.21 -24.78 9.70
N LYS A 126 -38.42 -25.23 8.72
CA LYS A 126 -38.76 -26.40 7.89
C LYS A 126 -37.46 -27.14 7.52
N GLU A 127 -37.32 -28.34 8.06
CA GLU A 127 -36.39 -29.42 7.66
C GLU A 127 -36.73 -29.92 6.21
N VAL A 128 -35.99 -30.73 5.46
CA VAL A 128 -34.96 -31.78 5.67
C VAL A 128 -34.18 -31.90 4.33
N GLY A 129 -32.89 -32.29 4.33
CA GLY A 129 -32.26 -32.78 3.10
C GLY A 129 -30.74 -33.06 3.14
N SER A 130 -30.34 -34.12 3.83
CA SER A 130 -29.16 -35.01 3.65
C SER A 130 -27.90 -34.57 2.87
N THR A 131 -26.78 -34.66 3.60
CA THR A 131 -25.47 -35.25 3.22
C THR A 131 -24.84 -34.90 1.87
N ALA A 132 -23.81 -34.05 1.91
CA ALA A 132 -22.48 -34.35 1.36
C ALA A 132 -21.50 -33.29 1.87
N GLY A 133 -20.51 -33.71 2.66
CA GLY A 133 -19.37 -32.88 3.03
C GLY A 133 -18.64 -32.44 1.78
N THR A 134 -18.96 -31.24 1.30
CA THR A 134 -18.12 -30.53 0.35
C THR A 134 -17.14 -29.77 1.22
N GLN A 135 -15.90 -30.25 1.32
CA GLN A 135 -14.78 -29.38 1.64
C GLN A 135 -14.87 -28.22 0.66
N SER A 136 -15.41 -27.08 1.10
CA SER A 136 -15.46 -25.89 0.26
C SER A 136 -14.01 -25.51 -0.01
N LYS A 137 -13.56 -25.83 -1.21
CA LYS A 137 -12.36 -25.25 -1.78
C LYS A 137 -12.62 -23.75 -1.74
N ALA A 138 -12.10 -23.07 -0.72
CA ALA A 138 -12.36 -21.66 -0.48
C ALA A 138 -12.04 -20.93 -1.78
N GLU A 139 -13.08 -20.41 -2.43
CA GLU A 139 -12.94 -19.75 -3.72
C GLU A 139 -12.04 -18.54 -3.48
N VAL A 140 -10.89 -18.53 -4.14
CA VAL A 140 -9.90 -17.46 -3.98
C VAL A 140 -10.55 -16.17 -4.46
N ASP A 141 -10.62 -15.18 -3.57
CA ASP A 141 -11.16 -13.85 -3.87
C ASP A 141 -10.40 -13.25 -5.07
N LEU A 142 -11.15 -13.01 -6.16
CA LEU A 142 -10.59 -12.52 -7.42
C LEU A 142 -9.93 -11.15 -7.26
N ASP A 143 -10.48 -10.26 -6.42
CA ASP A 143 -9.92 -8.93 -6.21
C ASP A 143 -8.59 -9.02 -5.46
N GLN A 144 -8.43 -9.99 -4.56
CA GLN A 144 -7.18 -10.25 -3.86
C GLN A 144 -6.10 -10.82 -4.79
N MET A 145 -6.50 -11.71 -5.72
CA MET A 145 -5.62 -12.23 -6.76
C MET A 145 -5.10 -11.11 -7.67
N ILE A 146 -6.00 -10.28 -8.19
CA ILE A 146 -5.64 -9.13 -9.03
C ILE A 146 -4.73 -8.17 -8.25
N ALA A 147 -5.02 -7.90 -6.98
CA ALA A 147 -4.18 -7.05 -6.15
C ALA A 147 -2.75 -7.60 -5.98
N MET A 148 -2.59 -8.91 -5.74
CA MET A 148 -1.27 -9.55 -5.67
C MET A 148 -0.51 -9.48 -7.00
N GLU A 149 -1.16 -9.80 -8.11
CA GLU A 149 -0.55 -9.69 -9.45
C GLU A 149 -0.08 -8.26 -9.74
N LYS A 150 -0.88 -7.26 -9.34
CA LYS A 150 -0.50 -5.85 -9.47
C LYS A 150 0.69 -5.48 -8.60
N ILE A 151 0.75 -5.94 -7.34
CA ILE A 151 1.93 -5.71 -6.48
C ILE A 151 3.18 -6.32 -7.12
N CYS A 152 3.10 -7.53 -7.68
CA CYS A 152 4.26 -8.20 -8.27
C CYS A 152 4.74 -7.56 -9.57
N SER A 153 3.86 -6.89 -10.33
CA SER A 153 4.15 -6.35 -11.67
C SER A 153 4.33 -4.83 -11.75
N ASN A 154 4.00 -4.08 -10.70
CA ASN A 154 4.07 -2.60 -10.72
C ASN A 154 4.82 -2.06 -9.50
N ALA A 155 5.79 -1.17 -9.76
CA ALA A 155 6.59 -0.51 -8.71
C ALA A 155 5.75 0.29 -7.72
N VAL A 156 4.60 0.82 -8.17
CA VAL A 156 3.63 1.54 -7.34
C VAL A 156 2.26 0.90 -7.54
N THR A 157 1.68 0.41 -6.45
CA THR A 157 0.33 -0.18 -6.44
C THR A 157 -0.51 0.47 -5.35
N ILE A 158 -1.73 0.90 -5.68
CA ILE A 158 -2.71 1.43 -4.73
C ILE A 158 -3.84 0.41 -4.56
N ILE A 159 -4.08 -0.02 -3.33
CA ILE A 159 -5.18 -0.95 -3.01
C ILE A 159 -6.22 -0.20 -2.17
N SER A 160 -7.40 0.01 -2.75
CA SER A 160 -8.53 0.65 -2.09
C SER A 160 -9.62 -0.37 -1.75
N GLY A 161 -10.35 -0.15 -0.65
CA GLY A 161 -11.46 -1.00 -0.26
C GLY A 161 -11.95 -0.70 1.15
N LYS A 162 -13.18 -1.09 1.46
CA LYS A 162 -13.79 -0.85 2.78
C LYS A 162 -13.03 -1.58 3.90
N GLY A 163 -13.35 -1.23 5.16
CA GLY A 163 -12.86 -1.99 6.31
C GLY A 163 -13.32 -3.45 6.21
N GLY A 164 -12.44 -4.39 6.56
CA GLY A 164 -12.75 -5.83 6.53
C GLY A 164 -12.45 -6.55 5.21
N CYS A 165 -12.16 -5.86 4.10
CA CYS A 165 -11.88 -6.50 2.80
C CYS A 165 -10.47 -7.13 2.66
N GLY A 166 -9.82 -7.53 3.75
CA GLY A 166 -8.55 -8.27 3.67
C GLY A 166 -7.31 -7.56 3.09
N LYS A 167 -7.37 -6.27 2.70
CA LYS A 167 -6.25 -5.53 2.05
C LYS A 167 -4.88 -5.74 2.71
N SER A 168 -4.79 -5.56 4.03
CA SER A 168 -3.55 -5.75 4.78
C SER A 168 -3.09 -7.21 4.79
N THR A 169 -4.03 -8.16 4.79
CA THR A 169 -3.75 -9.60 4.71
C THR A 169 -3.10 -9.95 3.39
N VAL A 170 -3.62 -9.44 2.27
CA VAL A 170 -3.03 -9.65 0.92
C VAL A 170 -1.57 -9.22 0.89
N VAL A 171 -1.28 -8.01 1.36
CA VAL A 171 0.08 -7.47 1.41
C VAL A 171 0.97 -8.30 2.36
N SER A 172 0.48 -8.64 3.55
CA SER A 172 1.25 -9.37 4.56
C SER A 172 1.56 -10.81 4.11
N CYS A 173 0.59 -11.51 3.52
CA CYS A 173 0.76 -12.87 3.02
C CYS A 173 1.82 -12.93 1.90
N LEU A 174 1.78 -11.99 0.95
CA LEU A 174 2.78 -11.92 -0.12
C LEU A 174 4.20 -11.76 0.43
N PHE A 175 4.42 -10.75 1.27
CA PHE A 175 5.76 -10.47 1.79
C PHE A 175 6.25 -11.51 2.81
N ARG A 176 5.34 -12.16 3.55
CA ARG A 176 5.69 -13.30 4.41
C ARG A 176 6.14 -14.50 3.56
N HIS A 177 5.43 -14.79 2.48
CA HIS A 177 5.81 -15.87 1.55
C HIS A 177 7.17 -15.59 0.90
N LEU A 178 7.39 -14.37 0.41
CA LEU A 178 8.67 -13.96 -0.17
C LEU A 178 9.85 -14.12 0.80
N LYS A 179 9.68 -13.70 2.06
CA LYS A 179 10.71 -13.90 3.10
C LYS A 179 10.94 -15.37 3.44
N GLN A 180 9.92 -16.21 3.35
CA GLN A 180 10.06 -17.64 3.60
C GLN A 180 10.81 -18.33 2.46
N MET A 181 10.49 -18.00 1.21
CA MET A 181 11.22 -18.49 0.04
C MET A 181 12.70 -18.12 0.09
N GLU A 182 13.02 -16.89 0.51
CA GLU A 182 14.39 -16.42 0.68
C GLU A 182 15.19 -17.27 1.68
N LYS A 183 14.59 -17.60 2.83
CA LYS A 183 15.21 -18.49 3.83
C LYS A 183 15.40 -19.92 3.32
N GLU A 184 14.45 -20.43 2.54
CA GLU A 184 14.54 -21.78 1.95
C GLU A 184 15.67 -21.86 0.93
N VAL A 185 15.84 -20.82 0.12
CA VAL A 185 16.97 -20.73 -0.83
C VAL A 185 18.30 -20.61 -0.11
N GLU A 186 18.39 -19.80 0.95
CA GLU A 186 19.60 -19.68 1.77
C GLU A 186 19.95 -21.02 2.44
N ALA A 187 18.97 -21.72 3.01
CA ALA A 187 19.17 -23.05 3.59
C ALA A 187 19.62 -24.07 2.56
N ALA A 188 18.96 -24.13 1.39
CA ALA A 188 19.34 -25.06 0.32
C ALA A 188 20.74 -24.77 -0.24
N SER A 189 21.13 -23.49 -0.32
CA SER A 189 22.48 -23.10 -0.74
C SER A 189 23.52 -23.56 0.28
N LYS A 190 23.23 -23.40 1.58
CA LYS A 190 24.11 -23.87 2.66
C LYS A 190 24.23 -25.39 2.69
N ASP A 191 23.12 -26.11 2.54
CA ASP A 191 23.11 -27.58 2.47
C ASP A 191 23.94 -28.07 1.28
N PHE A 192 23.87 -27.39 0.13
CA PHE A 192 24.68 -27.72 -1.05
C PHE A 192 26.18 -27.45 -0.83
N GLU A 193 26.55 -26.35 -0.16
CA GLU A 193 27.95 -26.07 0.21
C GLU A 193 28.49 -27.10 1.21
N GLU A 194 27.69 -27.51 2.19
CA GLU A 194 28.06 -28.54 3.18
C GLU A 194 28.22 -29.94 2.53
N ASP A 195 27.39 -30.28 1.53
CA ASP A 195 27.50 -31.53 0.77
C ASP A 195 28.74 -31.56 -0.15
N LEU A 196 29.23 -30.41 -0.61
CA LEU A 196 30.46 -30.30 -1.41
C LEU A 196 31.74 -30.47 -0.58
N ASP A 197 31.71 -30.15 0.71
CA ASP A 197 32.81 -30.40 1.65
C ASP A 197 32.93 -31.89 2.06
N ALA A 198 32.05 -32.77 1.55
CA ALA A 198 32.03 -34.20 1.87
C ALA A 198 32.84 -35.11 0.91
N SER A 199 33.59 -34.59 -0.07
CA SER A 199 34.51 -35.44 -0.87
C SER A 199 35.83 -34.79 -1.28
N GLU A 200 36.87 -34.95 -0.46
CA GLU A 200 38.27 -34.85 -0.90
C GLU A 200 38.72 -36.10 -1.69
N GLU A 201 38.03 -36.47 -2.78
CA GLU A 201 38.56 -37.53 -3.66
C GLU A 201 38.18 -37.40 -5.14
N TRP A 202 38.10 -36.18 -5.69
CA TRP A 202 38.10 -35.98 -7.16
C TRP A 202 38.91 -34.74 -7.56
N ASN A 203 40.16 -34.67 -7.11
CA ASN A 203 41.13 -33.76 -7.73
C ASN A 203 41.64 -34.37 -9.04
N THR A 204 40.93 -34.15 -10.15
CA THR A 204 41.59 -34.14 -11.46
C THR A 204 40.78 -33.39 -12.53
N PHE A 205 41.44 -32.36 -13.05
CA PHE A 205 41.26 -31.65 -14.32
C PHE A 205 40.51 -30.31 -14.35
N ASP A 206 41.37 -29.31 -14.56
CA ASP A 206 41.24 -28.07 -15.30
C ASP A 206 40.56 -26.85 -14.66
N HIS A 207 41.45 -25.91 -14.33
CA HIS A 207 41.20 -24.49 -14.13
C HIS A 207 40.44 -23.91 -15.31
N HIS A 208 39.24 -23.39 -15.06
CA HIS A 208 38.74 -22.07 -15.49
C HIS A 208 37.27 -21.94 -15.04
N CYS A 209 37.05 -21.93 -13.71
CA CYS A 209 35.84 -21.30 -13.18
C CYS A 209 36.13 -19.81 -13.05
N GLU A 210 35.83 -19.06 -14.11
CA GLU A 210 35.52 -17.64 -13.93
C GLU A 210 34.35 -17.56 -12.94
N PRO A 211 34.41 -16.73 -11.89
CA PRO A 211 33.28 -16.49 -11.02
C PRO A 211 32.27 -15.62 -11.78
N GLU A 212 31.58 -16.23 -12.74
CA GLU A 212 30.54 -15.57 -13.52
C GLU A 212 29.32 -15.39 -12.62
N ASN A 213 29.18 -14.16 -12.10
CA ASN A 213 28.07 -13.65 -11.30
C ASN A 213 27.61 -14.58 -10.18
N MET A 214 28.24 -14.43 -9.01
CA MET A 214 27.44 -14.49 -7.79
C MET A 214 26.39 -13.39 -7.91
N ASP A 215 25.23 -13.76 -8.42
CA ASP A 215 24.03 -12.95 -8.40
C ASP A 215 23.96 -12.38 -6.99
N THR A 216 24.19 -11.07 -6.88
CA THR A 216 24.05 -10.37 -5.61
C THR A 216 22.59 -10.52 -5.23
N GLN A 217 22.29 -11.57 -4.46
CA GLN A 217 20.96 -11.93 -4.04
C GLN A 217 20.47 -10.77 -3.19
N LYS A 218 19.73 -9.87 -3.83
CA LYS A 218 19.23 -8.66 -3.19
C LYS A 218 18.18 -9.12 -2.20
N PHE A 219 18.58 -9.18 -0.93
CA PHE A 219 17.67 -9.54 0.13
C PHE A 219 16.46 -8.60 0.14
N LEU A 220 15.26 -9.17 0.21
CA LEU A 220 14.03 -8.38 0.14
C LEU A 220 13.75 -7.69 1.49
N ASN A 221 14.20 -6.44 1.59
CA ASN A 221 13.95 -5.62 2.76
C ASN A 221 12.57 -4.95 2.70
N VAL A 222 11.63 -5.48 3.50
CA VAL A 222 10.25 -4.97 3.57
C VAL A 222 10.07 -4.05 4.77
N LEU A 223 9.71 -2.79 4.53
CA LEU A 223 9.37 -1.81 5.55
C LEU A 223 7.87 -1.50 5.55
N PHE A 224 7.19 -1.79 6.66
CA PHE A 224 5.79 -1.44 6.87
C PHE A 224 5.68 -0.08 7.57
N THR A 225 4.89 0.84 7.01
CA THR A 225 4.70 2.19 7.58
C THR A 225 3.22 2.61 7.56
N ALA A 226 2.86 3.55 8.43
CA ALA A 226 1.53 4.14 8.49
C ALA A 226 1.61 5.61 8.95
N PRO A 227 0.63 6.47 8.60
CA PRO A 227 0.67 7.89 8.90
C PRO A 227 0.52 8.24 10.39
N THR A 228 0.02 7.31 11.22
CA THR A 228 -0.16 7.53 12.67
C THR A 228 0.41 6.37 13.47
N GLY A 229 0.88 6.64 14.69
CA GLY A 229 1.43 5.60 15.57
C GLY A 229 0.46 4.47 15.86
N ARG A 230 -0.82 4.77 16.10
CA ARG A 230 -1.87 3.76 16.31
C ARG A 230 -2.05 2.85 15.10
N ALA A 231 -2.04 3.42 13.88
CA ALA A 231 -2.13 2.64 12.66
C ALA A 231 -0.86 1.78 12.43
N ALA A 232 0.32 2.30 12.79
CA ALA A 232 1.57 1.55 12.70
C ALA A 232 1.60 0.36 13.67
N SER A 233 1.14 0.55 14.92
CA SER A 233 1.00 -0.54 15.90
C SER A 233 0.05 -1.63 15.38
N LEU A 234 -1.13 -1.25 14.88
CA LEU A 234 -2.09 -2.20 14.29
C LEU A 234 -1.54 -2.93 13.06
N LEU A 235 -0.78 -2.22 12.21
CA LEU A 235 -0.12 -2.82 11.05
C LEU A 235 0.89 -3.87 11.51
N SER A 236 1.72 -3.54 12.50
CA SER A 236 2.73 -4.46 13.03
C SER A 236 2.16 -5.73 13.66
N GLU A 237 1.00 -5.64 14.31
CA GLU A 237 0.29 -6.78 14.90
C GLU A 237 -0.22 -7.74 13.82
N LYS A 238 -0.71 -7.22 12.69
CA LYS A 238 -1.25 -8.03 11.58
C LYS A 238 -0.20 -8.58 10.61
N THR A 239 0.98 -7.95 10.56
CA THR A 239 2.06 -8.32 9.64
C THR A 239 3.07 -9.28 10.27
N LYS A 240 3.15 -9.36 11.61
CA LYS A 240 3.96 -10.37 12.30
C LYS A 240 3.40 -11.77 12.07
#